data_AF-A0A382FZS5-F1
#
_entry.id   AF-A0A382FZS5-F1
#
_cell.length_a   1.000
_cell.length_b   1.000
_cell.length_c   1.000
_cell.angle_alpha   90.00
_cell.angle_beta   90.00
_cell.angle_gamma   90.00
#
_symmetry.space_group_name_H-M   'P 1'
#
loop_
_entity.id
_entity.type
_entity.pdbx_description
1 polymer ?
#
loop_
_entity_poly.entity_id
_entity_poly.type
_entity_poly.pdbx_seq_one_letter_code
_entity_poly.pdbx_strand_id
1 'polypeptide(L)'
;MIRGIGGRPYIGLDDYLDVNGFKKLHPEICKGFALARNYAKEGTWMEPGFKVSDMSYTLNWKPIFLAFAEYQALPDDDPIKIQGAEIFPKDFKNYQQRNLFTRYLKGALGANDPYIYYFLWEEGDWNERNAERKPTEEAKYFPGVVKWVEELVAKNVITQIGRVIFFHCDHDGKAFEHRDLDGSKGTDQDFSPHNNEFIHIRYRTKR
;
A
#
# COMPACT_ATOMS: atom_id res chain seq x y z
N MET A 1 -18.85 -7.15 -18.68
CA MET A 1 -18.89 -8.09 -17.53
C MET A 1 -17.46 -8.22 -17.03
N ILE A 2 -17.16 -7.90 -15.78
CA ILE A 2 -15.79 -8.05 -15.26
C ILE A 2 -15.52 -9.56 -15.22
N ARG A 3 -14.53 -10.01 -16.00
CA ARG A 3 -14.09 -11.41 -16.03
C ARG A 3 -13.11 -11.56 -14.87
N GLY A 4 -13.31 -12.55 -14.00
CA GLY A 4 -12.32 -12.90 -12.98
C GLY A 4 -11.22 -13.80 -13.53
N ILE A 5 -10.40 -14.33 -12.62
CA ILE A 5 -9.21 -15.13 -12.91
C ILE A 5 -9.55 -16.31 -13.83
N GLY A 6 -8.84 -16.42 -14.95
CA GLY A 6 -9.05 -17.49 -15.94
C GLY A 6 -10.40 -17.42 -16.65
N GLY A 7 -11.03 -16.24 -16.74
CA GLY A 7 -12.35 -16.07 -17.36
C GLY A 7 -13.52 -16.55 -16.51
N ARG A 8 -13.26 -16.94 -15.25
CA ARG A 8 -14.29 -17.37 -14.29
C ARG A 8 -14.95 -16.17 -13.62
N PRO A 9 -16.22 -16.24 -13.22
CA PRO A 9 -16.83 -15.19 -12.41
C PRO A 9 -16.14 -15.09 -11.04
N TYR A 10 -16.17 -13.91 -10.44
CA TYR A 10 -15.74 -13.75 -9.05
C TYR A 10 -16.67 -14.50 -8.11
N ILE A 11 -16.10 -15.03 -7.04
CA ILE A 11 -16.85 -15.67 -5.96
C ILE A 11 -17.34 -14.56 -5.02
N GLY A 12 -18.65 -14.45 -4.85
CA GLY A 12 -19.25 -13.59 -3.84
C GLY A 12 -19.07 -14.21 -2.46
N LEU A 13 -18.48 -13.48 -1.53
CA LEU A 13 -18.25 -13.94 -0.15
C LEU A 13 -19.19 -13.27 0.87
N ASP A 14 -20.11 -12.41 0.43
CA ASP A 14 -20.92 -11.56 1.30
C ASP A 14 -21.66 -12.34 2.41
N ASP A 15 -22.24 -13.50 2.10
CA ASP A 15 -22.96 -14.34 3.08
C ASP A 15 -22.03 -15.01 4.11
N TYR A 16 -20.73 -15.02 3.85
CA TYR A 16 -19.71 -15.59 4.73
C TYR A 16 -18.99 -14.53 5.56
N LEU A 17 -19.25 -13.25 5.32
CA LEU A 17 -18.58 -12.13 5.94
C LEU A 17 -19.52 -11.35 6.86
N ASP A 18 -19.12 -11.13 8.12
CA ASP A 18 -19.83 -10.19 9.00
C ASP A 18 -19.49 -8.74 8.64
N VAL A 19 -20.07 -8.27 7.53
CA VAL A 19 -19.86 -6.91 7.01
C VAL A 19 -20.33 -5.85 8.01
N ASN A 20 -21.42 -6.11 8.74
CA ASN A 20 -21.96 -5.16 9.72
C ASN A 20 -21.09 -5.06 10.96
N GLY A 21 -20.55 -6.19 11.45
CA GLY A 21 -19.52 -6.23 12.48
C GLY A 21 -18.30 -5.44 12.07
N PHE A 22 -17.75 -5.68 10.87
CA PHE A 22 -16.58 -4.95 10.37
C PHE A 22 -16.82 -3.43 10.31
N LYS A 23 -17.99 -2.98 9.81
CA LYS A 23 -18.34 -1.55 9.77
C LYS A 23 -18.36 -0.90 11.15
N LYS A 24 -18.79 -1.63 12.19
CA LYS A 24 -18.80 -1.12 13.57
C LYS A 24 -17.40 -0.95 14.16
N LEU A 25 -16.37 -1.60 13.58
CA LEU A 25 -14.97 -1.43 13.97
C LEU A 25 -14.36 -0.10 13.50
N HIS A 26 -15.06 0.70 12.68
CA HIS A 26 -14.50 1.94 12.12
C HIS A 26 -13.88 2.89 13.17
N PRO A 27 -14.51 3.19 14.32
CA PRO A 27 -13.89 4.03 15.34
C PRO A 27 -12.60 3.42 15.93
N GLU A 28 -12.57 2.10 16.11
CA GLU A 28 -11.37 1.39 16.55
C GLU A 28 -10.25 1.48 15.50
N ILE A 29 -10.59 1.27 14.23
CA ILE A 29 -9.66 1.39 13.10
C ILE A 29 -9.04 2.80 13.06
N CYS A 30 -9.87 3.85 13.19
CA CYS A 30 -9.38 5.23 13.21
C CYS A 30 -8.43 5.49 14.40
N LYS A 31 -8.78 5.00 15.60
CA LYS A 31 -7.89 5.06 16.78
C LYS A 31 -6.58 4.31 16.51
N GLY A 32 -6.67 3.12 15.90
CA GLY A 32 -5.51 2.31 15.53
C GLY A 32 -4.59 3.03 14.56
N PHE A 33 -5.11 3.71 13.53
CA PHE A 33 -4.29 4.50 12.62
C PHE A 33 -3.51 5.61 13.31
N ALA A 34 -4.14 6.29 14.28
CA ALA A 34 -3.49 7.34 15.05
C ALA A 34 -2.36 6.78 15.94
N LEU A 35 -2.60 5.66 16.63
CA LEU A 35 -1.62 5.07 17.56
C LEU A 35 -0.49 4.32 16.84
N ALA A 36 -0.79 3.68 15.70
CA ALA A 36 0.14 2.84 14.97
C ALA A 36 0.96 3.60 13.92
N ARG A 37 0.87 4.94 13.85
CA ARG A 37 1.45 5.74 12.76
C ARG A 37 2.94 5.48 12.52
N ASN A 38 3.71 5.21 13.57
CA ASN A 38 5.16 4.95 13.49
C ASN A 38 5.51 3.58 12.87
N TYR A 39 4.54 2.68 12.74
CA TYR A 39 4.71 1.36 12.10
C TYR A 39 4.26 1.37 10.64
N ALA A 40 3.49 2.39 10.23
CA ALA A 40 2.97 2.47 8.87
C ALA A 40 4.10 2.63 7.85
N LYS A 41 3.89 2.13 6.63
CA LYS A 41 4.69 2.49 5.45
C LYS A 41 4.12 3.76 4.82
N GLU A 42 4.94 4.75 4.55
CA GLU A 42 4.52 6.01 3.92
C GLU A 42 4.96 6.10 2.46
N GLY A 43 4.03 6.48 1.59
CA GLY A 43 4.22 6.70 0.16
C GLY A 43 4.57 5.44 -0.65
N THR A 44 4.22 5.45 -1.93
CA THR A 44 4.75 4.48 -2.89
C THR A 44 6.06 4.99 -3.46
N TRP A 45 7.05 4.11 -3.50
CA TRP A 45 8.36 4.37 -4.11
C TRP A 45 8.51 3.64 -5.45
N MET A 46 7.48 2.89 -5.85
CA MET A 46 7.49 2.13 -7.09
C MET A 46 7.24 3.07 -8.26
N GLU A 47 8.08 2.96 -9.28
CA GLU A 47 7.76 3.48 -10.60
C GLU A 47 6.54 2.74 -11.15
N PRO A 48 5.53 3.45 -11.70
CA PRO A 48 4.36 2.78 -12.24
C PRO A 48 4.72 1.99 -13.51
N GLY A 49 4.07 0.85 -13.72
CA GLY A 49 4.15 0.10 -14.98
C GLY A 49 3.43 0.74 -16.17
N PHE A 50 3.42 2.07 -16.27
CA PHE A 50 2.86 2.87 -17.36
C PHE A 50 3.50 4.26 -17.39
N LYS A 51 3.33 5.02 -18.49
CA LYS A 51 3.85 6.39 -18.54
C LYS A 51 2.98 7.32 -17.70
N VAL A 52 3.58 8.27 -16.99
CA VAL A 52 2.84 9.28 -16.20
C VAL A 52 1.80 10.04 -17.05
N SER A 53 2.05 10.20 -18.35
CA SER A 53 1.10 10.78 -19.31
C SER A 53 -0.19 9.98 -19.49
N ASP A 54 -0.17 8.69 -19.15
CA ASP A 54 -1.26 7.74 -19.37
C ASP A 54 -2.13 7.55 -18.11
N MET A 55 -1.85 8.32 -17.05
CA MET A 55 -2.65 8.34 -15.82
C MET A 55 -4.07 8.86 -16.09
N SER A 56 -5.03 8.42 -15.28
CA SER A 56 -6.43 8.88 -15.41
C SER A 56 -6.65 10.34 -15.00
N TYR A 57 -5.63 10.98 -14.42
CA TYR A 57 -5.63 12.39 -14.05
C TYR A 57 -4.24 13.00 -14.15
N THR A 58 -4.19 14.32 -14.35
CA THR A 58 -2.94 15.07 -14.32
C THR A 58 -2.45 15.22 -12.89
N LEU A 59 -1.22 14.79 -12.63
CA LEU A 59 -0.54 15.03 -11.36
C LEU A 59 -0.32 16.54 -11.18
N ASN A 60 -0.72 17.06 -10.02
CA ASN A 60 -0.32 18.39 -9.57
C ASN A 60 0.69 18.32 -8.41
N TRP A 61 1.38 17.18 -8.27
CA TRP A 61 2.44 16.93 -7.30
C TRP A 61 3.54 16.05 -7.90
N LYS A 62 4.72 16.02 -7.29
CA LYS A 62 5.85 15.18 -7.69
C LYS A 62 5.78 13.82 -6.95
N PRO A 63 5.62 12.68 -7.63
CA PRO A 63 5.70 11.35 -7.02
C PRO A 63 7.04 11.11 -6.31
N ILE A 64 7.05 10.25 -5.28
CA ILE A 64 8.26 9.99 -4.49
C ILE A 64 9.40 9.41 -5.35
N PHE A 65 9.11 8.50 -6.30
CA PHE A 65 10.16 7.91 -7.14
C PHE A 65 10.84 8.95 -8.05
N LEU A 66 10.10 9.94 -8.56
CA LEU A 66 10.67 11.05 -9.35
C LEU A 66 11.50 11.98 -8.47
N ALA A 67 11.02 12.31 -7.27
CA ALA A 67 11.80 13.10 -6.31
C ALA A 67 13.08 12.36 -5.88
N PHE A 68 13.04 11.04 -5.77
CA PHE A 68 14.21 10.24 -5.45
C PHE A 68 15.24 10.24 -6.58
N ALA A 69 14.79 10.08 -7.84
CA ALA A 69 15.67 10.18 -9.00
C ALA A 69 16.33 11.57 -9.10
N GLU A 70 15.55 12.64 -8.85
CA GLU A 70 16.07 14.01 -8.77
C GLU A 70 17.11 14.17 -7.66
N TYR A 71 16.82 13.68 -6.45
CA TYR A 71 17.78 13.66 -5.33
C TYR A 71 19.10 12.98 -5.70
N GLN A 72 19.04 11.82 -6.37
CA GLN A 72 20.22 11.08 -6.79
C GLN A 72 21.07 11.84 -7.83
N ALA A 73 20.41 12.64 -8.67
CA ALA A 73 21.05 13.43 -9.73
C ALA A 73 21.63 14.77 -9.24
N LEU A 74 21.34 15.20 -8.00
CA LEU A 74 21.91 16.42 -7.43
C LEU A 74 23.44 16.34 -7.35
N PRO A 75 24.16 17.47 -7.49
CA PRO A 75 25.58 17.56 -7.19
C PRO A 75 25.92 17.13 -5.75
N ASP A 76 27.12 16.59 -5.54
CA ASP A 76 27.53 16.09 -4.21
C ASP A 76 27.69 17.22 -3.16
N ASP A 77 27.84 18.46 -3.61
CA ASP A 77 27.89 19.66 -2.77
C ASP A 77 26.52 20.35 -2.61
N ASP A 78 25.46 19.80 -3.20
CA ASP A 78 24.12 20.33 -3.03
C ASP A 78 23.65 20.18 -1.56
N PRO A 79 23.17 21.25 -0.91
CA PRO A 79 22.72 21.19 0.48
C PRO A 79 21.64 20.12 0.73
N ILE A 80 20.76 19.87 -0.24
CA ILE A 80 19.74 18.82 -0.13
C ILE A 80 20.39 17.44 -0.14
N LYS A 81 21.42 17.22 -0.94
CA LYS A 81 22.12 15.93 -0.99
C LYS A 81 22.94 15.68 0.27
N ILE A 82 23.63 16.70 0.77
CA ILE A 82 24.41 16.63 2.02
C ILE A 82 23.50 16.25 3.20
N GLN A 83 22.41 17.00 3.41
CA GLN A 83 21.49 16.75 4.53
C GLN A 83 20.75 15.43 4.38
N GLY A 84 20.38 15.04 3.15
CA GLY A 84 19.75 13.76 2.90
C GLY A 84 20.67 12.57 3.19
N ALA A 85 21.97 12.70 2.94
CA ALA A 85 22.95 11.63 3.20
C ALA A 85 23.05 11.28 4.69
N GLU A 86 22.87 12.25 5.59
CA GLU A 86 22.90 12.03 7.05
C GLU A 86 21.77 11.12 7.54
N ILE A 87 20.64 11.11 6.84
CA ILE A 87 19.42 10.36 7.19
C ILE A 87 19.04 9.30 6.16
N PHE A 88 19.96 8.98 5.24
CA PHE A 88 19.70 8.02 4.16
C PHE A 88 19.41 6.63 4.74
N PRO A 89 18.34 5.93 4.29
CA PRO A 89 17.99 4.62 4.82
C PRO A 89 19.10 3.60 4.57
N LYS A 90 19.55 2.92 5.62
CA LYS A 90 20.49 1.78 5.50
C LYS A 90 19.77 0.51 5.07
N ASP A 91 18.49 0.41 5.44
CA ASP A 91 17.60 -0.67 5.05
C ASP A 91 16.24 -0.08 4.64
N PHE A 92 15.91 -0.20 3.35
CA PHE A 92 14.62 0.26 2.82
C PHE A 92 13.44 -0.61 3.25
N LYS A 93 13.68 -1.82 3.76
CA LYS A 93 12.65 -2.65 4.40
C LYS A 93 12.32 -2.17 5.81
N ASN A 94 13.19 -1.37 6.43
CA ASN A 94 12.88 -0.69 7.68
C ASN A 94 12.05 0.58 7.39
N TYR A 95 10.75 0.50 7.62
CA TYR A 95 9.84 1.60 7.33
C TYR A 95 10.10 2.85 8.17
N GLN A 96 10.65 2.75 9.38
CA GLN A 96 10.97 3.94 10.17
C GLN A 96 12.06 4.76 9.47
N GLN A 97 13.12 4.10 9.00
CA GLN A 97 14.20 4.75 8.24
C GLN A 97 13.68 5.28 6.89
N ARG A 98 12.98 4.43 6.13
CA ARG A 98 12.42 4.80 4.83
C ARG A 98 11.43 5.97 4.93
N ASN A 99 10.58 6.01 5.95
CA ASN A 99 9.61 7.09 6.14
C ASN A 99 10.28 8.40 6.50
N LEU A 100 11.33 8.37 7.34
CA LEU A 100 12.12 9.56 7.65
C LEU A 100 12.62 10.22 6.36
N PHE A 101 13.23 9.43 5.50
CA PHE A 101 13.73 9.92 4.21
C PHE A 101 12.62 10.28 3.23
N THR A 102 11.48 9.57 3.24
CA THR A 102 10.30 9.94 2.45
C THR A 102 9.82 11.34 2.82
N ARG A 103 9.69 11.64 4.11
CA ARG A 103 9.30 12.98 4.60
C ARG A 103 10.32 14.04 4.23
N TYR A 104 11.61 13.70 4.24
CA TYR A 104 12.66 14.58 3.75
C TYR A 104 12.48 14.96 2.28
N LEU A 105 12.25 13.98 1.39
CA LEU A 105 11.96 14.24 -0.02
C LEU A 105 10.69 15.10 -0.21
N LYS A 106 9.66 14.92 0.63
CA LYS A 106 8.45 15.76 0.60
C LYS A 106 8.78 17.22 0.91
N GLY A 107 9.58 17.47 1.95
CA GLY A 107 9.97 18.82 2.37
C GLY A 107 10.96 19.49 1.42
N ALA A 108 12.00 18.77 0.98
CA ALA A 108 13.10 19.33 0.21
C ALA A 108 12.81 19.45 -1.29
N LEU A 109 12.10 18.47 -1.87
CA LEU A 109 11.89 18.36 -3.32
C LEU A 109 10.43 18.43 -3.74
N GLY A 110 9.52 18.76 -2.82
CA GLY A 110 8.08 18.87 -3.08
C GLY A 110 7.43 17.54 -3.45
N ALA A 111 8.02 16.43 -3.01
CA ALA A 111 7.46 15.11 -3.24
C ALA A 111 6.11 14.96 -2.53
N ASN A 112 5.20 14.17 -3.07
CA ASN A 112 4.00 13.76 -2.37
C ASN A 112 3.51 12.38 -2.81
N ASP A 113 3.02 11.64 -1.83
CA ASP A 113 2.17 10.49 -2.02
C ASP A 113 1.38 10.30 -0.71
N PRO A 114 0.04 10.34 -0.76
CA PRO A 114 -0.78 10.23 0.42
C PRO A 114 -1.01 8.78 0.87
N TYR A 115 -0.51 7.77 0.16
CA TYR A 115 -0.66 6.37 0.56
C TYR A 115 0.07 6.07 1.87
N ILE A 116 -0.64 5.36 2.73
CA ILE A 116 -0.21 4.91 4.03
C ILE A 116 -0.65 3.46 4.14
N TYR A 117 0.29 2.57 4.44
CA TYR A 117 0.02 1.14 4.54
C TYR A 117 0.26 0.68 5.98
N TYR A 118 -0.71 -0.02 6.56
CA TYR A 118 -0.52 -0.72 7.83
C TYR A 118 -0.60 -2.23 7.57
N PHE A 119 0.46 -2.96 7.90
CA PHE A 119 0.50 -4.40 7.76
C PHE A 119 0.06 -5.00 9.08
N LEU A 120 -1.10 -5.64 9.14
CA LEU A 120 -1.53 -6.33 10.36
C LEU A 120 -0.94 -7.74 10.45
N TRP A 121 -0.56 -8.32 9.31
CA TRP A 121 0.22 -9.54 9.19
C TRP A 121 1.47 -9.24 8.36
N GLU A 122 2.56 -9.94 8.63
CA GLU A 122 3.86 -9.70 7.98
C GLU A 122 3.72 -9.52 6.47
N GLU A 123 4.42 -8.51 5.90
CA GLU A 123 4.41 -8.27 4.46
C GLU A 123 4.85 -9.54 3.72
N GLY A 124 5.90 -10.22 4.18
CA GLY A 124 6.42 -11.41 3.51
C GLY A 124 6.96 -11.12 2.12
N ASP A 125 7.23 -12.19 1.36
CA ASP A 125 7.70 -12.08 -0.03
C ASP A 125 6.51 -12.04 -1.00
N TRP A 126 6.57 -11.13 -1.97
CA TRP A 126 5.59 -11.03 -3.05
C TRP A 126 5.52 -12.27 -3.94
N ASN A 127 6.60 -13.06 -3.98
CA ASN A 127 6.69 -14.33 -4.71
C ASN A 127 6.09 -15.51 -3.91
N GLU A 128 5.85 -15.34 -2.61
CA GLU A 128 5.35 -16.37 -1.71
C GLU A 128 4.03 -15.96 -1.04
N ARG A 129 2.99 -15.73 -1.86
CA ARG A 129 1.69 -15.22 -1.39
C ARG A 129 0.86 -16.23 -0.60
N ASN A 130 1.16 -17.52 -0.73
CA ASN A 130 0.44 -18.61 -0.05
C ASN A 130 1.07 -18.99 1.30
N ALA A 131 2.10 -18.30 1.76
CA ALA A 131 2.69 -18.57 3.06
C ALA A 131 1.75 -18.06 4.17
N GLU A 132 1.52 -18.88 5.19
CA GLU A 132 0.93 -18.42 6.44
C GLU A 132 1.90 -17.42 7.09
N ARG A 133 1.36 -16.28 7.54
CA ARG A 133 2.15 -15.23 8.20
C ARG A 133 1.64 -14.99 9.60
N LYS A 134 2.47 -14.33 10.40
CA LYS A 134 2.12 -13.93 11.76
C LYS A 134 1.58 -12.50 11.81
N PRO A 135 0.76 -12.17 12.82
CA PRO A 135 0.43 -10.79 13.11
C PRO A 135 1.69 -9.97 13.41
N THR A 136 1.70 -8.72 12.96
CA THR A 136 2.78 -7.77 13.24
C THR A 136 2.62 -7.13 14.62
N GLU A 137 3.61 -6.35 15.06
CA GLU A 137 3.52 -5.63 16.33
C GLU A 137 2.37 -4.61 16.33
N GLU A 138 2.13 -3.93 15.21
CA GLU A 138 1.08 -2.93 15.07
C GLU A 138 -0.34 -3.52 15.06
N ALA A 139 -0.48 -4.84 14.85
CA ALA A 139 -1.77 -5.52 14.91
C ALA A 139 -2.48 -5.31 16.26
N LYS A 140 -1.71 -5.13 17.36
CA LYS A 140 -2.25 -4.87 18.71
C LYS A 140 -3.11 -3.61 18.81
N TYR A 141 -2.96 -2.67 17.87
CA TYR A 141 -3.77 -1.45 17.83
C TYR A 141 -5.13 -1.64 17.15
N PHE A 142 -5.38 -2.81 16.55
CA PHE A 142 -6.60 -3.16 15.83
C PHE A 142 -7.22 -4.49 16.31
N PRO A 143 -7.43 -4.68 17.64
CA PRO A 143 -7.79 -5.98 18.20
C PRO A 143 -9.12 -6.55 17.65
N GLY A 144 -10.12 -5.71 17.39
CA GLY A 144 -11.39 -6.12 16.82
C GLY A 144 -11.25 -6.53 15.35
N VAL A 145 -10.36 -5.88 14.59
CA VAL A 145 -10.06 -6.27 13.19
C VAL A 145 -9.32 -7.60 13.15
N VAL A 146 -8.30 -7.76 14.00
CA VAL A 146 -7.54 -9.01 14.12
C VAL A 146 -8.50 -10.16 14.40
N LYS A 147 -9.35 -10.00 15.42
CA LYS A 147 -10.38 -11.01 15.75
C LYS A 147 -11.32 -11.28 14.56
N TRP A 148 -11.80 -10.24 13.88
CA TRP A 148 -12.70 -10.40 12.73
C TRP A 148 -12.04 -11.19 11.59
N VAL A 149 -10.75 -11.00 11.34
CA VAL A 149 -10.00 -11.78 10.34
C VAL A 149 -9.78 -13.22 10.81
N GLU A 150 -9.36 -13.44 12.05
CA GLU A 150 -9.15 -14.78 12.61
C GLU A 150 -10.44 -15.62 12.62
N GLU A 151 -11.59 -14.98 12.81
CA GLU A 151 -12.90 -15.63 12.69
C GLU A 151 -13.17 -16.22 11.31
N LEU A 152 -12.57 -15.69 10.24
CA LEU A 152 -12.70 -16.25 8.89
C LEU A 152 -12.06 -17.64 8.80
N VAL A 153 -10.95 -17.85 9.51
CA VAL A 153 -10.31 -19.17 9.64
C VAL A 153 -11.17 -20.07 10.52
N ALA A 154 -11.59 -19.57 11.68
CA ALA A 154 -12.39 -20.35 12.64
C ALA A 154 -13.73 -20.83 12.05
N LYS A 155 -14.33 -20.05 11.14
CA LYS A 155 -15.58 -20.37 10.42
C LYS A 155 -15.36 -21.15 9.12
N ASN A 156 -14.13 -21.58 8.82
CA ASN A 156 -13.75 -22.26 7.58
C ASN A 156 -14.11 -21.49 6.29
N VAL A 157 -14.11 -20.15 6.35
CA VAL A 157 -14.27 -19.29 5.17
C VAL A 157 -12.99 -19.25 4.35
N ILE A 158 -11.85 -19.19 5.04
CA ILE A 158 -10.50 -19.31 4.48
C ILE A 158 -9.70 -20.33 5.27
N THR A 159 -8.69 -20.95 4.65
CA THR A 159 -7.86 -21.96 5.32
C THR A 159 -6.67 -21.37 6.08
N GLN A 160 -6.21 -20.19 5.70
CA GLN A 160 -5.03 -19.54 6.28
C GLN A 160 -5.04 -18.03 6.01
N ILE A 161 -4.26 -17.28 6.79
CA ILE A 161 -4.07 -15.84 6.62
C ILE A 161 -2.66 -15.60 6.08
N GLY A 162 -2.60 -15.09 4.84
CA GLY A 162 -1.35 -14.71 4.20
C GLY A 162 -0.93 -13.29 4.57
N ARG A 163 -1.71 -12.28 4.19
CA ARG A 163 -1.39 -10.88 4.47
C ARG A 163 -2.66 -10.08 4.68
N VAL A 164 -2.64 -9.16 5.65
CA VAL A 164 -3.72 -8.22 5.89
C VAL A 164 -3.12 -6.82 5.89
N ILE A 165 -3.63 -5.96 5.01
CA ILE A 165 -3.13 -4.60 4.85
C ILE A 165 -4.29 -3.63 4.91
N PHE A 166 -4.14 -2.56 5.67
CA PHE A 166 -4.93 -1.35 5.44
C PHE A 166 -4.22 -0.44 4.45
N PHE A 167 -4.88 -0.16 3.33
CA PHE A 167 -4.51 0.93 2.44
C PHE A 167 -5.29 2.16 2.87
N HIS A 168 -4.59 3.12 3.47
CA HIS A 168 -5.14 4.39 3.89
C HIS A 168 -4.57 5.50 2.99
N CYS A 169 -5.39 6.49 2.70
CA CYS A 169 -4.99 7.71 2.01
C CYS A 169 -5.32 8.86 2.94
N ASP A 170 -4.37 9.79 3.12
CA ASP A 170 -4.61 10.99 3.92
C ASP A 170 -5.80 11.80 3.36
N HIS A 171 -6.43 12.60 4.21
CA HIS A 171 -7.58 13.43 3.82
C HIS A 171 -7.19 14.35 2.65
N ASP A 172 -8.07 14.44 1.65
CA ASP A 172 -7.85 15.14 0.37
C ASP A 172 -6.69 14.63 -0.49
N GLY A 173 -6.05 13.52 -0.08
CA GLY A 173 -5.00 12.86 -0.82
C GLY A 173 -5.53 12.22 -2.11
N LYS A 174 -4.88 12.56 -3.24
CA LYS A 174 -5.03 11.80 -4.48
C LYS A 174 -3.94 10.73 -4.53
N ALA A 175 -4.35 9.50 -4.27
CA ALA A 175 -3.49 8.32 -4.34
C ALA A 175 -2.85 8.16 -5.73
N PHE A 176 -1.52 8.01 -5.77
CA PHE A 176 -0.76 7.80 -7.00
C PHE A 176 -1.18 6.48 -7.68
N GLU A 177 -1.62 6.57 -8.94
CA GLU A 177 -1.98 5.37 -9.70
C GLU A 177 -0.73 4.54 -9.93
N HIS A 178 -0.85 3.23 -9.74
CA HIS A 178 0.16 2.26 -10.13
C HIS A 178 -0.56 1.00 -10.58
N ARG A 179 0.09 0.24 -11.46
CA ARG A 179 -0.29 -1.15 -11.74
C ARG A 179 0.62 -2.05 -10.92
N ASP A 180 0.08 -3.17 -10.45
CA ASP A 180 0.85 -4.19 -9.72
C ASP A 180 1.90 -4.91 -10.61
N LEU A 181 1.80 -4.75 -11.92
CA LEU A 181 2.84 -5.18 -12.85
C LEU A 181 4.04 -4.22 -12.74
N ASP A 182 5.15 -4.76 -12.26
CA ASP A 182 6.46 -4.12 -12.30
C ASP A 182 6.72 -3.56 -13.72
N GLY A 183 7.09 -2.29 -13.82
CA GLY A 183 7.35 -1.61 -15.10
C GLY A 183 8.46 -2.29 -15.92
N SER A 184 9.33 -3.08 -15.29
CA SER A 184 10.33 -3.92 -16.00
C SER A 184 9.72 -5.14 -16.70
N LYS A 185 8.46 -5.49 -16.40
CA LYS A 185 7.75 -6.67 -16.94
C LYS A 185 6.52 -6.32 -17.80
N GLY A 186 6.19 -5.03 -17.93
CA GLY A 186 5.02 -4.55 -18.67
C GLY A 186 5.44 -3.67 -19.84
N THR A 187 5.86 -4.26 -20.96
CA THR A 187 6.18 -3.48 -22.18
C THR A 187 4.98 -3.20 -23.06
N ASP A 188 3.85 -3.89 -22.84
CA ASP A 188 2.60 -3.65 -23.55
C ASP A 188 1.47 -3.58 -22.53
N GLN A 189 0.67 -2.52 -22.59
CA GLN A 189 -0.35 -2.14 -21.60
C GLN A 189 -1.52 -3.14 -21.44
N ASP A 190 -1.36 -4.35 -21.95
CA ASP A 190 -2.40 -5.36 -22.05
C ASP A 190 -2.45 -6.30 -20.85
N PHE A 191 -3.65 -6.81 -20.63
CA PHE A 191 -3.93 -7.89 -19.69
C PHE A 191 -3.07 -9.12 -20.03
N SER A 192 -2.25 -9.56 -19.08
CA SER A 192 -1.61 -10.87 -19.14
C SER A 192 -2.40 -11.87 -18.29
N PRO A 193 -2.52 -13.14 -18.72
CA PRO A 193 -3.03 -14.20 -17.87
C PRO A 193 -2.20 -14.25 -16.58
N HIS A 194 -2.87 -14.05 -15.45
CA HIS A 194 -2.25 -14.05 -14.14
C HIS A 194 -3.05 -14.94 -13.20
N ASN A 195 -2.38 -15.45 -12.18
CA ASN A 195 -3.01 -16.25 -11.12
C ASN A 195 -3.59 -15.40 -9.99
N ASN A 196 -3.41 -14.07 -10.02
CA ASN A 196 -3.76 -13.14 -8.94
C ASN A 196 -4.38 -11.86 -9.50
N GLU A 197 -5.64 -11.58 -9.17
CA GLU A 197 -6.29 -10.32 -9.53
C GLU A 197 -6.72 -9.57 -8.27
N PHE A 198 -6.44 -8.26 -8.21
CA PHE A 198 -6.92 -7.39 -7.15
C PHE A 198 -7.91 -6.38 -7.76
N ILE A 199 -9.19 -6.45 -7.38
CA ILE A 199 -10.13 -5.38 -7.73
C ILE A 199 -10.13 -4.36 -6.60
N HIS A 200 -9.65 -3.16 -6.90
CA HIS A 200 -9.82 -2.00 -6.03
C HIS A 200 -11.27 -1.49 -6.13
N ILE A 201 -12.18 -2.01 -5.29
CA ILE A 201 -13.56 -1.51 -5.23
C ILE A 201 -13.61 -0.32 -4.26
N ARG A 202 -13.51 0.91 -4.78
CA ARG A 202 -13.78 2.12 -4.00
C ARG A 202 -15.28 2.35 -3.90
N TYR A 203 -15.89 2.04 -2.77
CA TYR A 203 -17.34 2.20 -2.61
C TYR A 203 -17.82 3.66 -2.55
N ARG A 204 -16.92 4.64 -2.37
CA ARG A 204 -17.21 6.09 -2.39
C ARG A 204 -16.02 6.92 -2.87
N THR A 205 -16.10 7.50 -4.06
CA THR A 205 -15.15 8.51 -4.58
C THR A 205 -15.64 9.95 -4.38
N LYS A 206 -16.79 10.15 -3.72
CA LYS A 206 -17.35 11.46 -3.42
C LYS A 206 -17.88 11.50 -2.00
N ARG A 207 -17.14 12.16 -1.11
CA ARG A 207 -17.65 12.97 -0.01
C ARG A 207 -16.76 14.18 0.09
#